data_AF-U3A2G6-F1
#
_entry.id   AF-U3A2G6-F1
#
_cell.length_a   1.000
_cell.length_b   1.000
_cell.length_c   1.000
_cell.angle_alpha   90.00
_cell.angle_beta   90.00
_cell.angle_gamma   90.00
#
_symmetry.space_group_name_H-M   'P 1'
#
loop_
_entity.id
_entity.type
_entity.pdbx_description
1 polymer ?
#
loop_
_entity_poly.entity_id
_entity_poly.type
_entity_poly.pdbx_seq_one_letter_code
_entity_poly.pdbx_strand_id
1 'polypeptide(L)'
;MIPIVRWGKTIKQELSTGWSRIIQHDLSGELNGQAVTVEFPLYIDATYQRGRYGEHGVARHGSAVDAPFIETPREARYHYGKRVGIEVIYRLCEQACVSTTTRDTVGRLLYVVVSLLLQNCWRYLHWEYVATPRRGGRRLWKWPFAEFIEMVCRAAWTARRTARAVPANRPPDDRFGR
;
A
#
# COMPACT_ATOMS: atom_id res chain seq x y z
N MET A 1 -2.57 0.75 -3.20
CA MET A 1 -3.51 1.86 -3.49
C MET A 1 -3.84 2.49 -2.15
N ILE A 2 -3.44 3.75 -1.92
CA ILE A 2 -3.82 4.53 -0.72
C ILE A 2 -5.35 4.62 -0.73
N PRO A 3 -6.09 4.54 0.40
CA PRO A 3 -7.51 4.76 0.36
C PRO A 3 -7.70 6.19 -0.14
N ILE A 4 -8.29 6.33 -1.33
CA ILE A 4 -8.70 7.64 -1.82
C ILE A 4 -9.88 7.99 -0.93
N VAL A 5 -9.60 8.66 0.19
CA VAL A 5 -10.62 9.33 0.99
C VAL A 5 -11.39 10.19 0.00
N ARG A 6 -12.67 9.86 -0.21
CA ARG A 6 -13.55 10.65 -1.08
C ARG A 6 -13.81 11.96 -0.35
N TRP A 7 -12.91 12.92 -0.58
CA TRP A 7 -13.06 14.27 -0.07
C TRP A 7 -14.36 14.88 -0.62
N GLY A 8 -15.10 15.55 0.26
CA GLY A 8 -16.22 16.40 -0.13
C GLY A 8 -15.78 17.51 -1.08
N LYS A 9 -16.75 18.09 -1.80
CA LYS A 9 -16.47 19.16 -2.79
C LYS A 9 -15.72 20.34 -2.15
N THR A 10 -16.09 20.70 -0.93
CA THR A 10 -15.47 21.78 -0.14
C THR A 10 -13.98 21.52 0.11
N ILE A 11 -13.63 20.36 0.65
CA ILE A 11 -12.22 20.01 0.93
C ILE A 11 -11.40 19.96 -0.37
N LYS A 12 -11.97 19.45 -1.47
CA LYS A 12 -11.28 19.46 -2.76
C LYS A 12 -10.97 20.87 -3.26
N GLN A 13 -11.90 21.79 -3.08
CA GLN A 13 -11.71 23.20 -3.45
C GLN A 13 -10.62 23.85 -2.59
N GLU A 14 -10.63 23.60 -1.28
CA GLU A 14 -9.58 24.10 -0.37
C GLU A 14 -8.20 23.53 -0.68
N LEU A 15 -8.13 22.26 -1.09
CA LEU A 15 -6.89 21.59 -1.52
C LEU A 15 -6.43 22.00 -2.92
N SER A 16 -7.24 22.71 -3.70
CA SER A 16 -6.87 23.15 -5.05
C SER A 16 -6.12 24.48 -5.06
N THR A 17 -6.24 25.29 -4.02
CA THR A 17 -5.75 26.67 -3.97
C THR A 17 -4.95 27.00 -2.71
N GLY A 18 -4.19 28.08 -2.76
CA GLY A 18 -3.47 28.63 -1.60
C GLY A 18 -2.13 27.95 -1.25
N TRP A 19 -1.54 28.47 -0.17
CA TRP A 19 -0.32 28.00 0.49
C TRP A 19 -0.65 27.21 1.76
N SER A 20 0.36 26.79 2.52
CA SER A 20 0.17 26.04 3.76
C SER A 20 -0.63 26.86 4.78
N ARG A 21 -1.68 26.27 5.35
CA ARG A 21 -2.63 26.92 6.26
C ARG A 21 -3.38 25.91 7.11
N ILE A 22 -3.99 26.38 8.19
CA ILE A 22 -4.88 25.61 9.05
C ILE A 22 -6.28 26.20 8.87
N ILE A 23 -7.25 25.35 8.54
CA ILE A 23 -8.66 25.75 8.41
C ILE A 23 -9.49 24.92 9.38
N GLN A 24 -10.54 25.50 9.97
CA GLN A 24 -11.56 24.71 10.64
C GLN A 24 -12.52 24.18 9.59
N HIS A 25 -12.87 22.90 9.67
CA HIS A 25 -13.78 22.27 8.73
C HIS A 25 -14.77 21.39 9.47
N ASP A 26 -16.04 21.52 9.08
CA ASP A 26 -17.12 20.75 9.67
C ASP A 26 -17.52 19.62 8.73
N LEU A 27 -17.70 18.43 9.29
CA LEU A 27 -18.16 17.26 8.57
C LEU A 27 -19.48 16.82 9.18
N SER A 28 -20.57 17.07 8.44
CA SER A 28 -21.88 16.52 8.76
C SER A 28 -22.02 15.13 8.16
N GLY A 29 -22.38 14.16 8.98
CA GLY A 29 -22.67 12.79 8.58
C GLY A 29 -23.75 12.17 9.45
N GLU A 30 -24.17 10.96 9.13
CA GLU A 30 -25.02 10.17 10.00
C GLU A 30 -24.19 9.13 10.74
N LEU A 31 -24.30 9.12 12.07
CA LEU A 31 -23.72 8.10 12.93
C LEU A 31 -24.87 7.47 13.72
N ASN A 32 -25.08 6.17 13.58
CA ASN A 32 -26.15 5.43 14.26
C ASN A 32 -27.57 6.00 14.03
N GLY A 33 -27.85 6.53 12.84
CA GLY A 33 -29.16 7.11 12.48
C GLY A 33 -29.39 8.52 13.02
N GLN A 34 -28.37 9.16 13.58
CA GLN A 34 -28.43 10.52 14.07
C GLN A 34 -27.50 11.42 13.25
N ALA A 35 -27.97 12.58 12.82
CA ALA A 35 -27.15 13.57 12.14
C ALA A 35 -26.15 14.17 13.14
N VAL A 36 -24.87 13.93 12.91
CA VAL A 36 -23.76 14.45 13.71
C VAL A 36 -22.90 15.35 12.83
N THR A 37 -22.66 16.57 13.30
CA THR A 37 -21.67 17.48 12.72
C THR A 37 -20.44 17.45 13.61
N VAL A 38 -19.28 17.14 13.02
CA VAL A 38 -17.99 17.14 13.71
C VAL A 38 -17.13 18.24 13.14
N GLU A 39 -16.72 19.19 13.98
CA GLU A 39 -15.75 20.22 13.62
C GLU A 39 -14.34 19.72 13.90
N PHE A 40 -13.42 19.91 12.95
CA PHE A 40 -12.02 19.57 13.16
C PHE A 40 -11.08 20.50 12.40
N PRO A 41 -9.86 20.74 12.93
CA PRO A 41 -8.86 21.50 12.22
C PRO A 41 -8.23 20.64 11.10
N LEU A 42 -8.30 21.17 9.88
CA LEU A 42 -7.64 20.64 8.70
C LEU A 42 -6.34 21.40 8.43
N TYR A 43 -5.23 20.67 8.52
CA TYR A 43 -3.89 21.16 8.24
C TYR A 43 -3.57 20.92 6.77
N ILE A 44 -3.32 21.99 6.02
CA ILE A 44 -2.95 21.94 4.60
C ILE A 44 -1.47 22.28 4.49
N ASP A 45 -0.65 21.33 4.01
CA ASP A 45 0.75 21.56 3.67
C ASP A 45 0.94 21.66 2.15
N ALA A 46 1.31 22.85 1.70
CA ALA A 46 1.68 23.15 0.33
C ALA A 46 3.20 23.07 0.16
N THR A 47 3.68 22.06 -0.56
CA THR A 47 5.10 21.87 -0.84
C THR A 47 5.36 21.90 -2.33
N TYR A 48 6.32 22.72 -2.75
CA TYR A 48 6.77 22.75 -4.12
C TYR A 48 7.49 21.45 -4.50
N GLN A 49 7.04 20.78 -5.56
CA GLN A 49 7.50 19.44 -5.93
C GLN A 49 8.89 19.42 -6.56
N ARG A 50 9.44 20.55 -7.05
CA ARG A 50 10.81 20.65 -7.60
C ARG A 50 11.19 19.50 -8.56
N GLY A 51 10.27 19.04 -9.41
CA GLY A 51 10.53 17.94 -10.36
C GLY A 51 10.59 16.54 -9.71
N ARG A 52 10.24 16.42 -8.44
CA ARG A 52 10.15 15.14 -7.72
C ARG A 52 9.05 14.30 -8.37
N TYR A 53 9.38 13.04 -8.66
CA TYR A 53 8.51 12.12 -9.42
C TYR A 53 8.15 12.59 -10.85
N GLY A 54 8.88 13.57 -11.41
CA GLY A 54 8.59 14.13 -12.73
C GLY A 54 7.48 15.19 -12.74
N GLU A 55 6.92 15.50 -11.56
CA GLU A 55 5.86 16.50 -11.43
C GLU A 55 6.44 17.88 -11.13
N HIS A 56 5.92 18.89 -11.82
CA HIS A 56 6.28 20.29 -11.65
C HIS A 56 5.05 21.02 -11.13
N GLY A 57 5.15 21.65 -9.95
CA GLY A 57 4.02 22.32 -9.33
C GLY A 57 4.06 22.26 -7.80
N VAL A 58 2.95 22.62 -7.19
CA VAL A 58 2.77 22.58 -5.73
C VAL A 58 1.90 21.39 -5.38
N ALA A 59 2.45 20.46 -4.59
CA ALA A 59 1.67 19.40 -3.97
C ALA A 59 1.02 19.92 -2.70
N ARG A 60 -0.29 19.73 -2.58
CA ARG A 60 -1.05 20.12 -1.39
C ARG A 60 -1.56 18.85 -0.70
N HIS A 61 -1.18 18.68 0.56
CA HIS A 61 -1.59 17.54 1.37
C HIS A 61 -2.46 18.05 2.52
N GLY A 62 -3.71 17.59 2.58
CA GLY A 62 -4.62 17.84 3.70
C GLY A 62 -4.50 16.73 4.74
N SER A 63 -4.45 17.09 6.01
CA SER A 63 -4.50 16.15 7.13
C SER A 63 -5.47 16.70 8.19
N ALA A 64 -6.46 15.90 8.57
CA ALA A 64 -7.27 16.16 9.75
C ALA A 64 -6.43 15.76 10.97
N VAL A 65 -6.25 16.69 11.91
CA VAL A 65 -5.35 16.50 13.05
C VAL A 65 -6.11 16.74 14.34
N ASP A 66 -6.24 15.69 15.14
CA ASP A 66 -6.69 15.76 16.53
C ASP A 66 -5.55 15.29 17.43
N ALA A 67 -4.50 16.12 17.51
CA ALA A 67 -3.29 15.81 18.26
C ALA A 67 -2.70 17.08 18.87
N PRO A 68 -2.62 17.19 20.22
CA PRO A 68 -2.22 18.42 20.90
C PRO A 68 -0.74 18.78 20.72
N PHE A 69 0.09 17.84 20.23
CA PHE A 69 1.52 18.04 20.00
C PHE A 69 1.87 18.41 18.55
N ILE A 70 0.87 18.59 17.68
CA ILE A 70 1.06 18.95 16.27
C ILE A 70 0.54 20.36 16.10
N GLU A 71 1.45 21.32 15.90
CA GLU A 71 1.10 22.74 15.81
C GLU A 71 1.17 23.26 14.38
N THR A 72 1.98 22.62 13.53
CA THR A 72 2.22 23.09 12.16
C THR A 72 1.77 22.08 11.09
N PRO A 73 1.34 22.56 9.90
CA PRO A 73 1.01 21.66 8.77
C PRO A 73 2.18 20.77 8.34
N ARG A 74 3.40 21.26 8.53
CA ARG A 74 4.62 20.51 8.21
C ARG A 74 4.86 19.36 9.18
N GLU A 75 4.65 19.58 10.48
CA GLU A 75 4.69 18.53 11.49
C GLU A 75 3.57 17.51 11.29
N ALA A 76 2.36 17.98 11.00
CA ALA A 76 1.24 17.11 10.66
C ALA A 76 1.63 16.13 9.55
N ARG A 77 2.19 16.65 8.45
CA ARG A 77 2.66 15.81 7.34
C ARG A 77 3.80 14.87 7.75
N TYR A 78 4.74 15.32 8.57
CA TYR A 78 5.85 14.49 9.02
C TYR A 78 5.37 13.31 9.88
N HIS A 79 4.51 13.58 10.87
CA HIS A 79 3.96 12.56 11.76
C HIS A 79 3.01 11.62 11.02
N TYR A 80 2.15 12.15 10.14
CA TYR A 80 1.24 11.35 9.35
C TYR A 80 1.99 10.48 8.33
N GLY A 81 3.03 11.03 7.70
CA GLY A 81 3.90 10.31 6.77
C GLY A 81 4.60 9.10 7.41
N LYS A 82 4.98 9.18 8.68
CA LYS A 82 5.54 8.03 9.41
C LYS A 82 4.51 6.91 9.64
N ARG A 83 3.24 7.25 9.87
CA ARG A 83 2.17 6.28 10.10
C ARG A 83 1.81 5.49 8.83
N VAL A 84 2.00 6.10 7.65
CA VAL A 84 1.75 5.42 6.36
C VAL A 84 2.52 4.12 6.22
N GLY A 85 3.73 4.03 6.79
CA GLY A 85 4.52 2.79 6.76
C GLY A 85 3.78 1.58 7.36
N ILE A 86 3.07 1.80 8.46
CA ILE A 86 2.30 0.74 9.15
C ILE A 86 1.14 0.28 8.26
N GLU A 87 0.37 1.23 7.72
CA GLU A 87 -0.76 0.93 6.85
C GLU A 87 -0.33 0.21 5.56
N VAL A 88 0.81 0.62 5.00
CA VAL A 88 1.42 -0.03 3.83
C VAL A 88 1.81 -1.47 4.17
N ILE A 89 2.44 -1.72 5.34
CA ILE A 89 2.78 -3.07 5.79
C ILE A 89 1.52 -3.93 5.95
N TYR A 90 0.44 -3.42 6.55
CA TYR A 90 -0.81 -4.16 6.68
C TYR A 90 -1.40 -4.56 5.32
N ARG A 91 -1.46 -3.63 4.35
CA ARG A 91 -1.96 -3.92 2.99
C ARG A 91 -1.08 -4.93 2.24
N LEU A 92 0.24 -4.85 2.42
CA LEU A 92 1.17 -5.82 1.85
C LEU A 92 1.02 -7.18 2.51
N CYS A 93 0.85 -7.24 3.83
CA CYS A 93 0.55 -8.48 4.54
C CYS A 93 -0.77 -9.08 4.07
N GLU A 94 -1.81 -8.29 3.81
CA GLU A 94 -3.07 -8.79 3.25
C GLU A 94 -2.88 -9.44 1.87
N GLN A 95 -2.03 -8.87 1.01
CA GLN A 95 -1.77 -9.40 -0.34
C GLN A 95 -0.83 -10.60 -0.35
N ALA A 96 0.14 -10.63 0.55
CA ALA A 96 1.25 -11.56 0.49
C ALA A 96 1.17 -12.65 1.57
N CYS A 97 0.34 -12.49 2.60
CA CYS A 97 0.12 -13.53 3.59
C CYS A 97 -0.93 -14.51 3.07
N VAL A 98 -0.58 -15.79 3.06
CA VAL A 98 -1.53 -16.86 2.78
C VAL A 98 -2.58 -16.87 3.88
N SER A 99 -3.86 -16.79 3.52
CA SER A 99 -4.95 -17.03 4.46
C SER A 99 -4.99 -18.52 4.78
N THR A 100 -4.35 -18.92 5.88
CA THR A 100 -4.36 -20.31 6.34
C THR A 100 -5.45 -20.50 7.38
N THR A 101 -6.29 -21.52 7.23
CA THR A 101 -7.30 -21.94 8.23
C THR A 101 -6.71 -22.74 9.40
N THR A 102 -5.40 -22.96 9.40
CA THR A 102 -4.66 -23.70 10.41
C THR A 102 -4.72 -23.00 11.78
N ARG A 103 -5.01 -23.77 12.84
CA ARG A 103 -5.04 -23.29 14.23
C ARG A 103 -3.66 -23.11 14.87
N ASP A 104 -2.61 -23.64 14.24
CA ASP A 104 -1.24 -23.46 14.72
C ASP A 104 -0.73 -22.03 14.47
N THR A 105 -0.50 -21.32 15.57
CA THR A 105 0.00 -19.94 15.57
C THR A 105 1.43 -19.86 15.03
N VAL A 106 2.26 -20.89 15.26
CA VAL A 106 3.68 -20.88 14.84
C VAL A 106 3.77 -20.97 13.32
N GLY A 107 3.04 -21.89 12.70
CA GLY A 107 2.94 -21.99 11.24
C GLY A 107 2.45 -20.69 10.58
N ARG A 108 1.43 -20.04 11.15
CA ARG A 108 0.93 -18.75 10.63
C ARG A 108 1.99 -17.64 10.72
N LEU A 109 2.71 -17.56 11.83
CA LEU A 109 3.81 -16.60 12.00
C LEU A 109 4.93 -16.85 11.00
N LEU A 110 5.29 -18.12 10.76
CA LEU A 110 6.29 -18.48 9.76
C LEU A 110 5.91 -17.96 8.37
N TYR A 111 4.65 -18.12 7.94
CA TYR A 111 4.18 -17.60 6.65
C TYR A 111 4.26 -16.07 6.56
N VAL A 112 3.96 -15.35 7.66
CA VAL A 112 4.13 -13.89 7.72
C VAL A 112 5.60 -13.51 7.55
N VAL A 113 6.51 -14.18 8.26
CA VAL A 113 7.95 -13.90 8.16
C VAL A 113 8.47 -14.17 6.75
N VAL A 114 8.11 -15.31 6.15
CA VAL A 114 8.49 -15.65 4.77
C VAL A 114 7.97 -14.61 3.78
N SER A 115 6.72 -14.16 3.94
CA SER A 115 6.13 -13.11 3.12
C SER A 115 6.89 -11.79 3.22
N LEU A 116 7.25 -11.36 4.43
CA LEU A 116 8.05 -10.16 4.65
C LEU A 116 9.45 -10.28 4.02
N LEU A 117 10.10 -11.43 4.13
CA LEU A 117 11.40 -11.69 3.49
C LEU A 117 11.30 -11.57 1.97
N LEU A 118 10.30 -12.19 1.34
CA LEU A 118 10.08 -12.11 -0.11
C LEU A 118 9.85 -10.67 -0.57
N GLN A 119 9.08 -9.88 0.17
CA GLN A 119 8.87 -8.46 -0.13
C GLN A 119 10.16 -7.65 -0.04
N ASN A 120 10.98 -7.87 0.99
CA ASN A 120 12.26 -7.18 1.14
C ASN A 120 13.24 -7.56 0.02
N CYS A 121 13.32 -8.85 -0.34
CA CYS A 121 14.11 -9.32 -1.48
C CYS A 121 13.65 -8.68 -2.79
N TRP A 122 12.34 -8.65 -3.06
CA TRP A 122 11.80 -7.97 -4.24
C TRP A 122 12.16 -6.49 -4.26
N ARG A 123 12.01 -5.76 -3.14
CA ARG A 123 12.37 -4.33 -3.05
C ARG A 123 13.85 -4.10 -3.30
N TYR A 124 14.71 -4.95 -2.77
CA TYR A 124 16.15 -4.90 -3.00
C TYR A 124 16.49 -5.13 -4.49
N LEU A 125 15.98 -6.22 -5.08
CA LEU A 125 16.20 -6.53 -6.49
C LEU A 125 15.62 -5.46 -7.42
N HIS A 126 14.45 -4.93 -7.08
CA HIS A 126 13.80 -3.88 -7.84
C HIS A 126 14.61 -2.58 -7.77
N TRP A 127 15.24 -2.28 -6.64
CA TRP A 127 16.12 -1.13 -6.51
C TRP A 127 17.43 -1.33 -7.28
N GLU A 128 18.00 -2.53 -7.24
CA GLU A 128 19.32 -2.79 -7.80
C GLU A 128 19.32 -3.00 -9.31
N TYR A 129 18.39 -3.83 -9.80
CA TYR A 129 18.37 -4.25 -11.20
C TYR A 129 17.31 -3.53 -12.05
N VAL A 130 16.18 -3.17 -11.44
CA VAL A 130 15.06 -2.55 -12.16
C VAL A 130 15.10 -1.03 -12.09
N ALA A 131 15.80 -0.42 -11.14
CA ALA A 131 15.81 1.04 -11.03
C ALA A 131 16.96 1.66 -11.84
N THR A 132 16.63 2.51 -12.81
CA THR A 132 17.64 3.19 -13.64
C THR A 132 18.22 4.40 -12.91
N PRO A 133 19.55 4.59 -12.84
CA PRO A 133 20.15 5.79 -12.25
C PRO A 133 19.73 7.08 -12.99
N ARG A 134 19.42 8.15 -12.26
CA ARG A 134 19.10 9.48 -12.80
C ARG A 134 19.70 10.57 -11.89
N ARG A 135 20.01 11.75 -12.43
CA ARG A 135 20.36 12.93 -11.60
C ARG A 135 19.17 13.25 -10.68
N GLY A 136 19.36 13.09 -9.37
CA GLY A 136 18.33 13.30 -8.35
C GLY A 136 17.57 12.05 -7.85
N GLY A 137 17.97 10.82 -8.24
CA GLY A 137 17.41 9.57 -7.71
C GLY A 137 17.48 8.38 -8.68
N ARG A 138 16.82 7.25 -8.38
CA ARG A 138 16.63 6.16 -9.36
C ARG A 138 15.19 6.18 -9.90
N ARG A 139 15.01 5.97 -11.21
CA ARG A 139 13.71 5.79 -11.86
C ARG A 139 13.28 4.34 -11.70
N LEU A 140 12.20 4.11 -10.96
CA LEU A 140 11.62 2.77 -10.78
C LEU A 140 10.72 2.44 -11.97
N TRP A 141 11.04 1.37 -12.70
CA TRP A 141 10.16 0.81 -13.71
C TRP A 141 9.06 -0.03 -13.06
N LYS A 142 7.96 -0.25 -13.78
CA LYS A 142 6.83 -1.03 -13.24
C LYS A 142 7.21 -2.51 -13.24
N TRP A 143 7.47 -3.08 -12.06
CA TRP A 143 7.63 -4.52 -11.86
C TRP A 143 6.83 -4.95 -10.62
N PRO A 144 5.59 -5.44 -10.78
CA PRO A 144 4.72 -5.76 -9.65
C PRO A 144 5.22 -6.96 -8.86
N PHE A 145 4.90 -6.98 -7.55
CA PHE A 145 5.28 -8.08 -6.65
C PHE A 145 4.74 -9.45 -7.08
N ALA A 146 3.55 -9.50 -7.69
CA ALA A 146 2.95 -10.74 -8.19
C ALA A 146 3.83 -11.41 -9.27
N GLU A 147 4.40 -10.63 -10.20
CA GLU A 147 5.32 -11.16 -11.21
C GLU A 147 6.58 -11.73 -10.57
N PHE A 148 7.12 -11.08 -9.54
CA PHE A 148 8.25 -11.61 -8.79
C PHE A 148 7.92 -12.95 -8.13
N ILE A 149 6.76 -13.07 -7.48
CA ILE A 149 6.32 -14.34 -6.87
C ILE A 149 6.17 -15.44 -7.93
N GLU A 150 5.58 -15.14 -9.09
CA GLU A 150 5.48 -16.12 -10.18
C GLU A 150 6.87 -16.58 -10.66
N MET A 151 7.83 -15.67 -10.79
CA MET A 151 9.20 -16.02 -11.16
C MET A 151 9.86 -16.93 -10.12
N VAL A 152 9.70 -16.62 -8.83
CA VAL A 152 10.22 -17.45 -7.74
C VAL A 152 9.56 -18.84 -7.75
N CYS A 153 8.24 -18.91 -7.93
CA CYS A 153 7.51 -20.17 -8.04
C CYS A 153 7.99 -21.01 -9.23
N ARG A 154 8.18 -20.39 -10.41
CA ARG A 154 8.73 -21.06 -11.60
C ARG A 154 10.14 -21.60 -11.32
N ALA A 155 11.02 -20.79 -10.73
CA ALA A 155 12.38 -21.20 -10.38
C ALA A 155 12.38 -22.37 -9.38
N ALA A 156 11.51 -22.33 -8.37
CA ALA A 156 11.36 -23.41 -7.39
C ALA A 156 10.89 -24.72 -8.03
N TRP A 157 9.92 -24.67 -8.96
CA TRP A 157 9.48 -25.85 -9.71
C TRP A 157 10.56 -26.42 -10.60
N THR A 158 11.33 -25.56 -11.29
CA THR A 158 12.45 -26.00 -12.12
C THR A 158 13.53 -26.67 -11.27
N ALA A 159 13.88 -26.06 -10.13
CA ALA A 159 14.88 -26.61 -9.21
C ALA A 159 14.46 -27.97 -8.62
N ARG A 160 13.17 -28.16 -8.33
CA ARG A 160 12.63 -29.42 -7.81
C ARG A 160 12.39 -30.50 -8.86
N ARG A 161 12.68 -30.23 -10.14
CA ARG A 161 12.36 -31.13 -11.28
C ARG A 161 10.94 -31.69 -11.21
N THR A 162 10.00 -30.92 -10.66
CA THR A 162 8.61 -31.37 -10.55
C THR A 162 8.03 -31.47 -11.95
N ALA A 163 7.83 -32.71 -12.42
CA ALA A 163 7.26 -33.01 -13.72
C ALA A 163 5.84 -32.40 -13.78
N ARG A 164 5.61 -31.58 -14.81
CA ARG A 164 4.38 -30.78 -14.97
C ARG A 164 3.19 -31.60 -15.48
N ALA A 165 3.38 -32.89 -15.75
CA ALA A 165 2.36 -33.74 -16.32
C ALA A 165 1.58 -34.42 -15.19
N VAL A 166 0.41 -33.87 -14.86
CA VAL A 166 -0.70 -34.75 -14.49
C VAL A 166 -1.08 -35.46 -15.79
N PRO A 167 -0.92 -36.79 -15.92
CA PRO A 167 -1.33 -37.47 -17.14
C PRO A 167 -2.84 -37.30 -17.30
N ALA A 168 -3.24 -36.40 -18.19
CA ALA A 168 -4.64 -36.17 -18.56
C ALA A 168 -5.27 -37.38 -19.29
N ASN A 169 -4.48 -38.43 -19.55
CA ASN A 169 -4.87 -39.63 -20.27
C ASN A 169 -4.96 -40.90 -19.40
N ARG A 170 -5.10 -40.78 -18.07
CA ARG A 170 -5.47 -41.98 -17.31
C ARG A 170 -6.97 -42.23 -17.55
N PRO A 171 -7.36 -43.32 -18.23
CA PRO A 171 -8.78 -43.65 -18.34
C PRO A 171 -9.37 -43.76 -16.93
N PRO A 172 -10.65 -43.39 -16.74
CA PRO A 172 -11.30 -43.49 -15.44
C PRO A 172 -11.15 -44.92 -14.89
N ASP A 173 -10.70 -45.02 -13.64
CA ASP A 173 -10.54 -46.29 -12.92
C ASP A 173 -11.90 -47.00 -12.82
N ASP A 174 -11.91 -48.32 -12.97
CA ASP A 174 -13.08 -49.21 -13.04
C ASP A 174 -14.00 -49.09 -11.80
N ARG A 175 -13.54 -48.41 -10.76
CA ARG A 175 -14.27 -48.04 -9.53
C ARG A 175 -15.48 -47.11 -9.73
N PHE A 176 -15.68 -46.57 -10.92
CA PHE A 176 -16.82 -45.68 -11.24
C PHE A 176 -17.86 -46.31 -12.19
N GLY A 177 -17.79 -47.62 -12.46
CA GLY A 177 -18.88 -48.35 -13.11
C GLY A 177 -20.07 -48.52 -12.16
N ARG A 178 -21.25 -48.04 -12.59
CA ARG A 178 -22.55 -48.37 -11.99
C ARG A 178 -22.99 -49.77 -12.38
#